data_AF-A0A5M9UK40-F1
#
_entry.id   AF-A0A5M9UK40-F1
#
_cell.length_a   1.000
_cell.length_b   1.000
_cell.length_c   1.000
_cell.angle_alpha   90.00
_cell.angle_beta   90.00
_cell.angle_gamma   90.00
#
_symmetry.space_group_name_H-M   'P 1'
#
loop_
_entity.id
_entity.type
_entity.pdbx_description
1 polymer ?
#
loop_
_entity_poly.entity_id
_entity_poly.type
_entity_poly.pdbx_seq_one_letter_code
_entity_poly.pdbx_strand_id
1 'polypeptide(L)'
;MTSVQTGAAQDASVWEKLKQEIKAAGPGLGIDDIGFASADPFVSLKSLLEQSRDKGYASGFEEPDIEKRVHPALKDGEPASLIAIAVAYPSKMVNPPKSEPGAYRGIFARSAWGQDYHQVLRAAMDKLVNFIRERVPEAMIESMVDTGALVDRAVSQRAGIGFSAKNCAIISPKFGSWIFLGELVTNIPFQPDTPVTEDCGECTKCIDACPTGALVGPGQLNAQRCISFVTQTKGFVDEEFMLKIGNRLYGCDTCQIVCPKNRGKNWDHHPEFHPDPEIVKPLLLPLLDIGNREFKERFGQSSAAWRGKKPIQRNAVIALGNFKDKSAVPKLTEVLKRDPRPELRGTAAWALSRIGGEDAMRAIGEAAANEQDGNVLSMLQKAEERLSSSETLPKQPQAGQVSEKQPEEQNNEHNALRALQQDLKMEAGIEPGSEQSAQPAKPEAAAWKPSAVTGLHGKPVYYDEVLTPIGTLTICATDEGLCHIDFGAFHVREAHLQQWARIWIGEYRYEKNEEKLSEAAKQLKEYFAGERKTFDLQLDPLGTPFQLQVWQVLSDISYGEASSHQQVAEIIGRPKAVRAVLDAISKNPIPIIIPCHRISGKDGTLVGYVGGLQTKEQLLALEQLS
;
A
#
# COMPACT_ATOMS: atom_id res chain seq x y z
N MET A 1 50.83 -35.01 -19.34
CA MET A 1 50.68 -33.60 -19.73
C MET A 1 49.42 -33.50 -20.59
N THR A 2 48.31 -33.16 -19.96
CA THR A 2 47.05 -32.87 -20.65
C THR A 2 46.49 -31.67 -19.92
N SER A 3 46.68 -30.50 -20.54
CA SER A 3 46.25 -29.21 -20.03
C SER A 3 44.73 -29.18 -19.98
N VAL A 4 44.18 -29.11 -18.77
CA VAL A 4 42.81 -28.65 -18.54
C VAL A 4 42.79 -27.17 -18.87
N GLN A 5 42.27 -26.82 -20.05
CA GLN A 5 41.99 -25.44 -20.40
C GLN A 5 40.80 -24.97 -19.56
N THR A 6 41.10 -24.04 -18.66
CA THR A 6 40.16 -23.18 -17.94
C THR A 6 39.36 -22.34 -18.93
N GLY A 7 38.10 -22.71 -19.19
CA GLY A 7 37.11 -21.90 -19.89
C GLY A 7 35.99 -21.50 -18.94
N ALA A 8 36.21 -20.49 -18.11
CA ALA A 8 35.23 -20.03 -17.11
C ALA A 8 34.92 -18.53 -17.23
N ALA A 9 35.06 -17.93 -18.42
CA ALA A 9 34.89 -16.49 -18.59
C ALA A 9 34.24 -16.03 -19.92
N GLN A 10 33.44 -16.86 -20.60
CA GLN A 10 32.73 -16.46 -21.82
C GLN A 10 31.36 -17.17 -21.95
N ASP A 11 30.30 -16.62 -21.35
CA ASP A 11 28.89 -16.73 -21.80
C ASP A 11 27.98 -16.00 -20.80
N ALA A 12 27.74 -14.70 -21.02
CA ALA A 12 26.51 -14.09 -20.52
C ALA A 12 25.36 -14.85 -21.21
N SER A 13 24.63 -15.65 -20.43
CA SER A 13 23.84 -16.79 -20.94
C SER A 13 22.79 -16.39 -21.98
N VAL A 14 22.40 -17.34 -22.85
CA VAL A 14 21.28 -17.18 -23.81
C VAL A 14 20.04 -16.53 -23.18
N TRP A 15 19.78 -16.80 -21.89
CA TRP A 15 18.68 -16.21 -21.13
C TRP A 15 18.87 -14.73 -20.82
N GLU A 16 20.10 -14.28 -20.55
CA GLU A 16 20.37 -12.85 -20.38
C GLU A 16 20.17 -12.10 -21.71
N LYS A 17 20.61 -12.69 -22.83
CA LYS A 17 20.33 -12.10 -24.16
C LYS A 17 18.83 -12.00 -24.42
N LEU A 18 18.07 -13.07 -24.19
CA LEU A 18 16.62 -13.09 -24.35
C LEU A 18 15.93 -12.09 -23.41
N LYS A 19 16.38 -11.98 -22.15
CA LYS A 19 15.90 -11.00 -21.18
C LYS A 19 16.05 -9.57 -21.71
N GLN A 20 17.20 -9.23 -22.29
CA GLN A 20 17.42 -7.92 -22.91
C GLN A 20 16.54 -7.70 -24.14
N GLU A 21 16.35 -8.73 -24.99
CA GLU A 21 15.45 -8.66 -26.14
C GLU A 21 13.98 -8.41 -25.71
N ILE A 22 13.52 -9.09 -24.65
CA ILE A 22 12.18 -8.89 -24.07
C ILE A 22 12.01 -7.44 -23.58
N LYS A 23 12.97 -6.93 -22.81
CA LYS A 23 12.92 -5.55 -22.31
C LYS A 23 12.90 -4.53 -23.45
N ALA A 24 13.69 -4.76 -24.49
CA ALA A 24 13.73 -3.90 -25.67
C ALA A 24 12.44 -3.95 -26.50
N ALA A 25 11.78 -5.11 -26.57
CA ALA A 25 10.52 -5.28 -27.28
C ALA A 25 9.31 -4.67 -26.55
N GLY A 26 9.36 -4.60 -25.21
CA GLY A 26 8.26 -4.16 -24.34
C GLY A 26 7.41 -2.99 -24.86
N PRO A 27 8.01 -1.82 -25.18
CA PRO A 27 7.26 -0.68 -25.69
C PRO A 27 6.46 -0.98 -26.97
N GLY A 28 7.03 -1.75 -27.90
CA GLY A 28 6.35 -2.17 -29.13
C GLY A 28 5.20 -3.15 -28.89
N LEU A 29 5.15 -3.79 -27.72
CA LEU A 29 4.09 -4.69 -27.30
C LEU A 29 2.99 -3.98 -26.48
N GLY A 30 3.17 -2.70 -26.15
CA GLY A 30 2.27 -1.92 -25.30
C GLY A 30 2.61 -2.02 -23.81
N ILE A 31 3.87 -2.32 -23.46
CA ILE A 31 4.34 -2.47 -22.07
C ILE A 31 5.39 -1.40 -21.77
N ASP A 32 5.22 -0.68 -20.65
CA ASP A 32 6.07 0.46 -20.29
C ASP A 32 7.27 0.09 -19.40
N ASP A 33 7.14 -0.98 -18.62
CA ASP A 33 8.24 -1.52 -17.83
C ASP A 33 8.13 -3.04 -17.72
N ILE A 34 9.29 -3.72 -17.72
CA ILE A 34 9.39 -5.17 -17.55
C ILE A 34 10.49 -5.47 -16.54
N GLY A 35 10.14 -6.24 -15.52
CA GLY A 35 11.04 -6.71 -14.47
C GLY A 35 11.06 -8.23 -14.39
N PHE A 36 12.16 -8.79 -13.90
CA PHE A 36 12.31 -10.23 -13.74
C PHE A 36 12.55 -10.59 -12.27
N ALA A 37 11.99 -11.69 -11.79
CA ALA A 37 12.15 -12.17 -10.42
C ALA A 37 12.29 -13.69 -10.37
N SER A 38 12.80 -14.20 -9.24
CA SER A 38 12.75 -15.65 -8.94
C SER A 38 11.29 -16.12 -8.86
N ALA A 39 11.03 -17.40 -9.11
CA ALA A 39 9.76 -18.07 -8.83
C ALA A 39 9.64 -18.63 -7.40
N ASP A 40 10.62 -18.35 -6.52
CA ASP A 40 10.57 -18.80 -5.12
C ASP A 40 9.25 -18.39 -4.41
N PRO A 41 8.81 -19.15 -3.40
CA PRO A 41 7.64 -18.78 -2.60
C PRO A 41 7.79 -17.43 -1.89
N PHE A 42 6.69 -16.68 -1.78
CA PHE A 42 6.62 -15.42 -1.04
C PHE A 42 6.37 -15.66 0.46
N VAL A 43 7.36 -16.25 1.14
CA VAL A 43 7.24 -16.69 2.54
C VAL A 43 6.83 -15.56 3.50
N SER A 44 7.44 -14.38 3.41
CA SER A 44 7.10 -13.24 4.27
C SER A 44 5.70 -12.68 4.01
N LEU A 45 5.23 -12.77 2.76
CA LEU A 45 3.90 -12.32 2.37
C LEU A 45 2.80 -13.20 2.98
N LYS A 46 3.04 -14.51 3.10
CA LYS A 46 2.10 -15.46 3.69
C LYS A 46 1.62 -14.99 5.07
N SER A 47 2.56 -14.68 5.96
CA SER A 47 2.24 -14.20 7.31
C SER A 47 1.48 -12.87 7.30
N LEU A 48 1.77 -11.96 6.36
CA LEU A 48 1.04 -10.70 6.23
C LEU A 48 -0.41 -10.92 5.76
N LEU A 49 -0.62 -11.84 4.83
CA LEU A 49 -1.95 -12.20 4.33
C LEU A 49 -2.79 -12.88 5.41
N GLU A 50 -2.22 -13.79 6.17
CA GLU A 50 -2.86 -14.45 7.32
C GLU A 50 -3.26 -13.43 8.37
N GLN A 51 -2.34 -12.56 8.81
CA GLN A 51 -2.65 -11.50 9.77
C GLN A 51 -3.73 -10.55 9.27
N SER A 52 -3.74 -10.21 7.98
CA SER A 52 -4.77 -9.37 7.38
C SER A 52 -6.14 -10.06 7.42
N ARG A 53 -6.18 -11.37 7.16
CA ARG A 53 -7.41 -12.18 7.24
C ARG A 53 -7.91 -12.28 8.68
N ASP A 54 -7.03 -12.58 9.63
CA ASP A 54 -7.38 -12.77 11.04
C ASP A 54 -7.91 -11.48 11.69
N LYS A 55 -7.41 -10.32 11.23
CA LYS A 55 -7.91 -8.99 11.64
C LYS A 55 -9.20 -8.57 10.93
N GLY A 56 -9.71 -9.37 9.99
CA GLY A 56 -10.88 -9.03 9.18
C GLY A 56 -10.64 -7.89 8.19
N TYR A 57 -9.39 -7.67 7.78
CA TYR A 57 -9.02 -6.55 6.89
C TYR A 57 -9.12 -6.89 5.40
N ALA A 58 -9.15 -8.17 5.03
CA ALA A 58 -9.30 -8.61 3.64
C ALA A 58 -10.63 -8.15 3.03
N SER A 59 -10.68 -7.88 1.72
CA SER A 59 -11.90 -7.40 1.05
C SER A 59 -12.87 -8.52 0.68
N GLY A 60 -12.36 -9.75 0.52
CA GLY A 60 -13.08 -10.88 -0.05
C GLY A 60 -13.11 -10.87 -1.58
N PHE A 61 -12.25 -10.06 -2.22
CA PHE A 61 -12.03 -10.11 -3.68
C PHE A 61 -10.78 -10.89 -4.03
N GLU A 62 -9.90 -11.08 -3.05
CA GLU A 62 -8.68 -11.84 -3.19
C GLU A 62 -8.96 -13.33 -3.40
N GLU A 63 -8.06 -14.04 -4.10
CA GLU A 63 -8.03 -15.51 -4.09
C GLU A 63 -8.05 -16.03 -2.64
N PRO A 64 -9.02 -16.89 -2.25
CA PRO A 64 -9.15 -17.32 -0.86
C PRO A 64 -8.03 -18.25 -0.39
N ASP A 65 -7.41 -19.01 -1.31
CA ASP A 65 -6.34 -19.94 -0.99
C ASP A 65 -4.99 -19.22 -0.90
N ILE A 66 -4.54 -18.92 0.33
CA ILE A 66 -3.28 -18.23 0.59
C ILE A 66 -2.08 -18.97 0.00
N GLU A 67 -2.09 -20.32 -0.05
CA GLU A 67 -0.95 -21.06 -0.61
C GLU A 67 -0.76 -20.72 -2.08
N LYS A 68 -1.85 -20.67 -2.87
CA LYS A 68 -1.78 -20.28 -4.28
C LYS A 68 -1.29 -18.85 -4.49
N ARG A 69 -1.52 -17.96 -3.51
CA ARG A 69 -1.08 -16.56 -3.60
C ARG A 69 0.40 -16.36 -3.37
N VAL A 70 1.04 -17.29 -2.67
CA VAL A 70 2.45 -17.18 -2.26
C VAL A 70 3.34 -18.22 -2.92
N HIS A 71 2.78 -19.24 -3.55
CA HIS A 71 3.52 -20.23 -4.33
C HIS A 71 3.25 -20.04 -5.83
N PRO A 72 4.18 -19.42 -6.59
CA PRO A 72 4.12 -19.47 -8.04
C PRO A 72 4.03 -20.91 -8.54
N ALA A 73 3.21 -21.13 -9.55
CA ALA A 73 2.97 -22.45 -10.12
C ALA A 73 2.71 -22.36 -11.62
N LEU A 74 3.02 -23.45 -12.32
CA LEU A 74 2.59 -23.71 -13.68
C LEU A 74 1.67 -24.93 -13.66
N LYS A 75 0.67 -24.97 -14.54
CA LYS A 75 -0.18 -26.15 -14.69
C LYS A 75 0.62 -27.38 -15.14
N ASP A 76 1.57 -27.17 -16.03
CA ASP A 76 2.44 -28.19 -16.59
C ASP A 76 3.90 -27.74 -16.42
N GLY A 77 4.67 -28.43 -15.57
CA GLY A 77 6.10 -28.15 -15.32
C GLY A 77 6.40 -27.35 -14.05
N GLU A 78 7.69 -27.11 -13.81
CA GLU A 78 8.18 -26.38 -12.63
C GLU A 78 8.45 -24.90 -12.97
N PRO A 79 7.98 -23.95 -12.15
CA PRO A 79 8.25 -22.53 -12.36
C PRO A 79 9.71 -22.21 -11.98
N ALA A 80 10.39 -21.43 -12.82
CA ALA A 80 11.78 -21.03 -12.61
C ALA A 80 11.95 -19.52 -12.40
N SER A 81 11.14 -18.70 -13.07
CA SER A 81 11.16 -17.24 -12.89
C SER A 81 9.78 -16.61 -13.09
N LEU A 82 9.69 -15.34 -12.70
CA LEU A 82 8.55 -14.46 -12.94
C LEU A 82 8.97 -13.29 -13.85
N ILE A 83 8.05 -12.86 -14.69
CA ILE A 83 8.17 -11.61 -15.47
C ILE A 83 7.04 -10.69 -15.01
N ALA A 84 7.36 -9.56 -14.39
CA ALA A 84 6.39 -8.53 -14.04
C ALA A 84 6.33 -7.48 -15.17
N ILE A 85 5.14 -7.01 -15.49
CA ILE A 85 4.92 -5.92 -16.44
C ILE A 85 4.22 -4.75 -15.75
N ALA A 86 4.50 -3.54 -16.24
CA ALA A 86 3.77 -2.34 -15.87
C ALA A 86 3.32 -1.58 -17.11
N VAL A 87 2.08 -1.06 -17.07
CA VAL A 87 1.51 -0.20 -18.12
C VAL A 87 0.98 1.07 -17.46
N ALA A 88 1.53 2.21 -17.82
CA ALA A 88 1.17 3.50 -17.25
C ALA A 88 -0.18 4.00 -17.80
N TYR A 89 -0.92 4.73 -16.98
CA TYR A 89 -2.22 5.27 -17.35
C TYR A 89 -2.37 6.75 -16.97
N PRO A 90 -3.29 7.50 -17.63
CA PRO A 90 -3.39 8.93 -17.44
C PRO A 90 -3.93 9.28 -16.06
N SER A 91 -3.38 10.33 -15.46
CA SER A 91 -3.80 10.87 -14.17
C SER A 91 -4.55 12.20 -14.29
N LYS A 92 -4.64 12.74 -15.51
CA LYS A 92 -5.34 13.98 -15.84
C LYS A 92 -6.36 13.72 -16.94
N MET A 93 -7.45 14.46 -16.85
CA MET A 93 -8.51 14.49 -17.86
C MET A 93 -8.43 15.83 -18.58
N VAL A 94 -8.48 15.79 -19.91
CA VAL A 94 -8.54 17.00 -20.73
C VAL A 94 -9.96 17.56 -20.69
N ASN A 95 -10.11 18.86 -20.49
CA ASN A 95 -11.41 19.57 -20.45
C ASN A 95 -12.48 18.89 -19.56
N PRO A 96 -12.21 18.65 -18.27
CA PRO A 96 -13.14 17.94 -17.41
C PRO A 96 -14.45 18.75 -17.25
N PRO A 97 -15.63 18.16 -17.48
CA PRO A 97 -16.89 18.89 -17.41
C PRO A 97 -17.13 19.38 -15.98
N LYS A 98 -17.73 20.57 -15.85
CA LYS A 98 -18.01 21.16 -14.54
C LYS A 98 -19.12 20.39 -13.82
N SER A 99 -18.98 20.31 -12.50
CA SER A 99 -20.01 19.80 -11.60
C SER A 99 -20.53 20.98 -10.81
N GLU A 100 -21.81 21.30 -10.98
CA GLU A 100 -22.41 22.53 -10.46
C GLU A 100 -23.89 22.30 -10.10
N PRO A 101 -24.53 23.20 -9.32
CA PRO A 101 -25.93 23.04 -8.93
C PRO A 101 -26.85 22.78 -10.13
N GLY A 102 -27.67 21.71 -10.06
CA GLY A 102 -28.56 21.26 -11.14
C GLY A 102 -27.88 20.40 -12.23
N ALA A 103 -26.55 20.30 -12.22
CA ALA A 103 -25.76 19.48 -13.15
C ALA A 103 -24.60 18.78 -12.41
N TYR A 104 -24.85 18.27 -11.20
CA TYR A 104 -23.83 17.59 -10.42
C TYR A 104 -23.36 16.30 -11.10
N ARG A 105 -22.05 16.06 -11.03
CA ARG A 105 -21.41 14.91 -11.65
C ARG A 105 -20.72 14.02 -10.63
N GLY A 106 -20.78 12.73 -10.87
CA GLY A 106 -19.96 11.75 -10.18
C GLY A 106 -18.59 11.63 -10.83
N ILE A 107 -17.69 10.85 -10.23
CA ILE A 107 -16.36 10.58 -10.78
C ILE A 107 -15.98 9.11 -10.58
N PHE A 108 -15.40 8.51 -11.62
CA PHE A 108 -14.74 7.21 -11.58
C PHE A 108 -13.24 7.41 -11.29
N ALA A 109 -12.67 6.53 -10.48
CA ALA A 109 -11.22 6.48 -10.25
C ALA A 109 -10.46 6.26 -11.57
N ARG A 110 -9.22 6.76 -11.63
CA ARG A 110 -8.38 6.71 -12.83
C ARG A 110 -8.13 5.29 -13.36
N SER A 111 -8.12 4.30 -12.45
CA SER A 111 -7.99 2.89 -12.81
C SER A 111 -9.18 2.33 -13.60
N ALA A 112 -10.24 3.12 -13.80
CA ALA A 112 -11.43 2.77 -14.57
C ALA A 112 -11.67 3.70 -15.77
N TRP A 113 -10.67 4.51 -16.15
CA TRP A 113 -10.75 5.35 -17.33
C TRP A 113 -10.40 4.56 -18.59
N GLY A 114 -11.12 4.85 -19.68
CA GLY A 114 -10.95 4.17 -20.95
C GLY A 114 -11.40 2.70 -20.91
N GLN A 115 -10.72 1.88 -21.70
CA GLN A 115 -10.91 0.45 -21.79
C GLN A 115 -10.41 -0.26 -20.53
N ASP A 116 -11.09 -1.34 -20.18
CA ASP A 116 -10.76 -2.21 -19.06
C ASP A 116 -9.31 -2.73 -19.15
N TYR A 117 -8.49 -2.35 -18.17
CA TYR A 117 -7.08 -2.70 -18.14
C TYR A 117 -6.84 -4.21 -18.17
N HIS A 118 -7.78 -5.03 -17.67
CA HIS A 118 -7.67 -6.48 -17.76
C HIS A 118 -7.53 -6.94 -19.22
N GLN A 119 -8.29 -6.32 -20.13
CA GLN A 119 -8.26 -6.67 -21.55
C GLN A 119 -7.00 -6.13 -22.23
N VAL A 120 -6.62 -4.89 -21.90
CA VAL A 120 -5.43 -4.24 -22.47
C VAL A 120 -4.15 -4.98 -22.06
N LEU A 121 -4.00 -5.31 -20.77
CA LEU A 121 -2.83 -6.03 -20.26
C LEU A 121 -2.80 -7.47 -20.75
N ARG A 122 -3.94 -8.19 -20.83
CA ARG A 122 -3.97 -9.53 -21.42
C ARG A 122 -3.50 -9.50 -22.87
N ALA A 123 -4.00 -8.56 -23.67
CA ALA A 123 -3.55 -8.43 -25.06
C ALA A 123 -2.06 -8.11 -25.18
N ALA A 124 -1.50 -7.28 -24.30
CA ALA A 124 -0.07 -6.98 -24.26
C ALA A 124 0.76 -8.20 -23.83
N MET A 125 0.31 -8.93 -22.80
CA MET A 125 0.96 -10.16 -22.33
C MET A 125 0.88 -11.28 -23.37
N ASP A 126 -0.23 -11.43 -24.10
CA ASP A 126 -0.34 -12.42 -25.19
C ASP A 126 0.69 -12.16 -26.30
N LYS A 127 0.92 -10.87 -26.65
CA LYS A 127 1.98 -10.50 -27.59
C LYS A 127 3.37 -10.84 -27.04
N LEU A 128 3.61 -10.60 -25.74
CA LEU A 128 4.86 -10.95 -25.08
C LEU A 128 5.08 -12.46 -25.03
N VAL A 129 4.05 -13.23 -24.70
CA VAL A 129 4.07 -14.71 -24.70
C VAL A 129 4.43 -15.23 -26.09
N ASN A 130 3.82 -14.69 -27.15
CA ASN A 130 4.15 -15.07 -28.53
C ASN A 130 5.59 -14.71 -28.89
N PHE A 131 6.05 -13.51 -28.53
CA PHE A 131 7.43 -13.08 -28.74
C PHE A 131 8.46 -14.02 -28.08
N ILE A 132 8.15 -14.51 -26.87
CA ILE A 132 9.00 -15.47 -26.14
C ILE A 132 8.94 -16.84 -26.83
N ARG A 133 7.75 -17.35 -27.18
CA ARG A 133 7.57 -18.68 -27.79
C ARG A 133 8.20 -18.79 -29.18
N GLU A 134 8.31 -17.70 -29.93
CA GLU A 134 9.07 -17.68 -31.19
C GLU A 134 10.56 -17.97 -30.98
N ARG A 135 11.11 -17.67 -29.80
CA ARG A 135 12.53 -17.86 -29.45
C ARG A 135 12.76 -19.12 -28.61
N VAL A 136 11.76 -19.52 -27.82
CA VAL A 136 11.79 -20.67 -26.91
C VAL A 136 10.46 -21.43 -27.08
N PRO A 137 10.33 -22.28 -28.12
CA PRO A 137 9.08 -22.99 -28.41
C PRO A 137 8.54 -23.87 -27.26
N GLU A 138 9.44 -24.35 -26.40
CA GLU A 138 9.16 -25.15 -25.20
C GLU A 138 8.78 -24.33 -23.96
N ALA A 139 8.73 -23.01 -24.06
CA ALA A 139 8.41 -22.14 -22.93
C ALA A 139 7.00 -22.40 -22.39
N MET A 140 6.95 -22.78 -21.11
CA MET A 140 5.73 -22.87 -20.33
C MET A 140 5.52 -21.52 -19.67
N ILE A 141 4.35 -20.91 -19.91
CA ILE A 141 4.05 -19.55 -19.46
C ILE A 141 2.59 -19.46 -19.05
N GLU A 142 2.34 -18.97 -17.84
CA GLU A 142 1.01 -18.59 -17.36
C GLU A 142 0.96 -17.11 -17.02
N SER A 143 -0.02 -16.40 -17.58
CA SER A 143 -0.19 -14.96 -17.43
C SER A 143 -1.34 -14.62 -16.49
N MET A 144 -1.13 -13.61 -15.66
CA MET A 144 -2.09 -13.15 -14.65
C MET A 144 -2.14 -11.61 -14.65
N VAL A 145 -3.33 -11.09 -14.37
CA VAL A 145 -3.59 -9.65 -14.15
C VAL A 145 -4.82 -9.55 -13.26
N ASP A 146 -4.65 -9.02 -12.04
CA ASP A 146 -5.66 -8.76 -10.99
C ASP A 146 -6.45 -9.98 -10.50
N THR A 147 -7.04 -10.74 -11.42
CA THR A 147 -7.88 -11.92 -11.18
C THR A 147 -7.07 -13.21 -11.03
N GLY A 148 -5.74 -13.12 -11.01
CA GLY A 148 -4.83 -14.24 -10.80
C GLY A 148 -4.78 -14.67 -9.33
N ALA A 149 -4.04 -15.74 -9.05
CA ALA A 149 -3.83 -16.18 -7.67
C ALA A 149 -2.76 -15.34 -6.96
N LEU A 150 -1.66 -15.03 -7.67
CA LEU A 150 -0.54 -14.29 -7.11
C LEU A 150 -0.93 -12.88 -6.66
N VAL A 151 -0.04 -12.25 -5.90
CA VAL A 151 -0.18 -10.85 -5.50
C VAL A 151 0.67 -10.01 -6.44
N ASP A 152 0.06 -9.44 -7.48
CA ASP A 152 0.71 -8.68 -8.57
C ASP A 152 1.69 -7.62 -8.02
N ARG A 153 1.30 -6.99 -6.90
CA ARG A 153 2.14 -5.99 -6.20
C ARG A 153 3.42 -6.60 -5.64
N ALA A 154 3.34 -7.76 -5.00
CA ALA A 154 4.50 -8.45 -4.45
C ALA A 154 5.43 -8.95 -5.55
N VAL A 155 4.86 -9.46 -6.65
CA VAL A 155 5.61 -9.84 -7.86
C VAL A 155 6.36 -8.63 -8.43
N SER A 156 5.65 -7.52 -8.62
CA SER A 156 6.21 -6.26 -9.15
C SER A 156 7.30 -5.66 -8.25
N GLN A 157 7.14 -5.74 -6.93
CA GLN A 157 8.17 -5.32 -5.98
C GLN A 157 9.43 -6.18 -6.11
N ARG A 158 9.27 -7.50 -6.14
CA ARG A 158 10.39 -8.45 -6.25
C ARG A 158 11.11 -8.33 -7.59
N ALA A 159 10.39 -7.99 -8.64
CA ALA A 159 10.89 -7.83 -10.00
C ALA A 159 11.50 -6.44 -10.29
N GLY A 160 11.52 -5.51 -9.33
CA GLY A 160 12.14 -4.20 -9.50
C GLY A 160 11.32 -3.18 -10.30
N ILE A 161 10.02 -3.41 -10.52
CA ILE A 161 9.12 -2.44 -11.16
C ILE A 161 8.96 -1.17 -10.30
N GLY A 162 8.88 -1.36 -8.99
CA GLY A 162 8.67 -0.29 -8.02
C GLY A 162 8.74 -0.80 -6.59
N PHE A 163 8.68 0.10 -5.62
CA PHE A 163 8.66 -0.27 -4.20
C PHE A 163 7.21 -0.29 -3.66
N SER A 164 6.96 -1.11 -2.63
CA SER A 164 5.67 -1.13 -1.92
C SER A 164 5.57 0.05 -0.96
N ALA A 165 4.67 0.99 -1.27
CA ALA A 165 4.55 2.25 -0.56
C ALA A 165 3.58 2.18 0.63
N LYS A 166 3.63 3.21 1.49
CA LYS A 166 2.75 3.32 2.67
C LYS A 166 1.26 3.34 2.37
N ASN A 167 0.86 3.69 1.14
CA ASN A 167 -0.52 3.62 0.65
C ASN A 167 -0.91 2.27 0.02
N CYS A 168 -0.03 1.26 0.15
CA CYS A 168 -0.15 -0.10 -0.39
C CYS A 168 -0.03 -0.21 -1.92
N ALA A 169 0.26 0.87 -2.65
CA ALA A 169 0.50 0.82 -4.09
C ALA A 169 1.97 0.50 -4.40
N ILE A 170 2.23 -0.04 -5.59
CA ILE A 170 3.58 -0.05 -6.15
C ILE A 170 3.87 1.32 -6.75
N ILE A 171 5.00 1.91 -6.35
CA ILE A 171 5.47 3.19 -6.89
C ILE A 171 6.70 2.92 -7.74
N SER A 172 6.56 3.10 -9.05
CA SER A 172 7.66 3.14 -9.99
C SER A 172 8.38 4.50 -9.89
N PRO A 173 9.73 4.53 -9.82
CA PRO A 173 10.48 5.76 -9.95
C PRO A 173 10.13 6.53 -11.23
N LYS A 174 9.94 5.81 -12.35
CA LYS A 174 9.57 6.36 -13.66
C LYS A 174 8.14 6.88 -13.65
N PHE A 175 7.17 6.00 -13.37
CA PHE A 175 5.76 6.27 -13.67
C PHE A 175 4.90 6.68 -12.46
N GLY A 176 5.45 6.57 -11.25
CA GLY A 176 4.68 6.78 -10.01
C GLY A 176 3.83 5.55 -9.71
N SER A 177 2.68 5.76 -9.06
CA SER A 177 1.70 4.69 -8.85
C SER A 177 0.64 4.60 -9.95
N TRP A 178 0.71 5.46 -10.97
CA TRP A 178 -0.22 5.45 -12.12
C TRP A 178 0.17 4.36 -13.13
N ILE A 179 0.24 3.11 -12.66
CA ILE A 179 0.56 1.92 -13.44
C ILE A 179 -0.43 0.79 -13.13
N PHE A 180 -0.87 0.08 -14.16
CA PHE A 180 -1.45 -1.25 -14.06
C PHE A 180 -0.33 -2.28 -14.00
N LEU A 181 -0.59 -3.41 -13.34
CA LEU A 181 0.39 -4.48 -13.13
C LEU A 181 -0.15 -5.76 -13.76
N GLY A 182 0.76 -6.60 -14.25
CA GLY A 182 0.48 -7.97 -14.62
C GLY A 182 1.75 -8.80 -14.51
N GLU A 183 1.62 -10.11 -14.54
CA GLU A 183 2.75 -11.01 -14.38
C GLU A 183 2.63 -12.28 -15.19
N LEU A 184 3.78 -12.86 -15.52
CA LEU A 184 3.91 -14.15 -16.16
C LEU A 184 4.77 -15.05 -15.27
N VAL A 185 4.28 -16.25 -14.97
CA VAL A 185 5.08 -17.34 -14.39
C VAL A 185 5.67 -18.15 -15.53
N THR A 186 6.96 -18.50 -15.49
CA THR A 186 7.59 -19.28 -16.56
C THR A 186 8.65 -20.26 -16.06
N ASN A 187 8.86 -21.34 -16.82
CA ASN A 187 9.93 -22.32 -16.60
C ASN A 187 11.30 -21.85 -17.13
N ILE A 188 11.37 -20.68 -17.79
CA ILE A 188 12.65 -20.11 -18.25
C ILE A 188 13.40 -19.54 -17.03
N PRO A 189 14.68 -19.90 -16.80
CA PRO A 189 15.44 -19.49 -15.62
C PRO A 189 16.09 -18.11 -15.82
N PHE A 190 15.27 -17.06 -16.00
CA PHE A 190 15.78 -15.69 -16.10
C PHE A 190 16.46 -15.25 -14.80
N GLN A 191 17.57 -14.53 -14.93
CA GLN A 191 18.20 -13.90 -13.76
C GLN A 191 17.29 -12.80 -13.21
N PRO A 192 17.03 -12.76 -11.89
CA PRO A 192 16.22 -11.72 -11.25
C PRO A 192 16.83 -10.32 -11.43
N ASP A 193 15.98 -9.31 -11.53
CA ASP A 193 16.36 -7.91 -11.40
C ASP A 193 16.44 -7.49 -9.92
N THR A 194 17.05 -6.33 -9.68
CA THR A 194 17.19 -5.76 -8.33
C THR A 194 15.91 -5.01 -7.92
N PRO A 195 15.35 -5.30 -6.73
CA PRO A 195 14.26 -4.51 -6.17
C PRO A 195 14.63 -3.02 -6.02
N VAL A 196 13.63 -2.14 -6.18
CA VAL A 196 13.82 -0.70 -5.98
C VAL A 196 14.09 -0.41 -4.49
N THR A 197 15.17 0.32 -4.21
CA THR A 197 15.61 0.67 -2.84
C THR A 197 14.99 1.96 -2.31
N GLU A 198 14.41 2.78 -3.18
CA GLU A 198 13.65 3.98 -2.79
C GLU A 198 12.45 3.59 -1.89
N ASP A 199 12.12 4.44 -0.92
CA ASP A 199 10.95 4.25 -0.06
C ASP A 199 10.18 5.57 0.20
N CYS A 200 9.22 5.51 1.13
CA CYS A 200 8.42 6.68 1.52
C CYS A 200 9.14 7.64 2.49
N GLY A 201 10.28 7.24 3.06
CA GLY A 201 10.89 7.89 4.21
C GLY A 201 9.88 8.13 5.33
N GLU A 202 9.89 9.33 5.88
CA GLU A 202 8.98 9.72 6.98
C GLU A 202 7.59 10.15 6.53
N CYS A 203 7.33 10.24 5.22
CA CYS A 203 6.06 10.76 4.70
C CYS A 203 4.85 9.96 5.20
N THR A 204 3.77 10.64 5.60
CA THR A 204 2.49 10.04 6.02
C THR A 204 1.27 10.57 5.28
N LYS A 205 1.45 11.44 4.26
CA LYS A 205 0.37 12.18 3.58
C LYS A 205 -0.81 11.31 3.13
N CYS A 206 -0.54 10.12 2.60
CA CYS A 206 -1.58 9.20 2.13
C CYS A 206 -2.42 8.63 3.29
N ILE A 207 -1.79 8.34 4.42
CA ILE A 207 -2.45 7.84 5.62
C ILE A 207 -3.32 8.95 6.21
N ASP A 208 -2.75 10.15 6.34
CA ASP A 208 -3.42 11.31 6.95
C ASP A 208 -4.61 11.78 6.10
N ALA A 209 -4.50 11.69 4.77
CA ALA A 209 -5.57 12.07 3.85
C ALA A 209 -6.62 10.98 3.60
N CYS A 210 -6.43 9.76 4.12
CA CYS A 210 -7.37 8.66 3.89
C CYS A 210 -8.74 9.01 4.52
N PRO A 211 -9.84 9.14 3.75
CA PRO A 211 -11.09 9.71 4.27
C PRO A 211 -11.73 8.92 5.43
N THR A 212 -11.41 7.64 5.53
CA THR A 212 -11.98 6.68 6.48
C THR A 212 -10.93 6.09 7.44
N GLY A 213 -9.67 6.52 7.34
CA GLY A 213 -8.56 5.90 8.08
C GLY A 213 -8.33 4.43 7.72
N ALA A 214 -8.69 4.01 6.50
CA ALA A 214 -8.52 2.63 6.04
C ALA A 214 -7.05 2.19 5.97
N LEU A 215 -6.12 3.13 5.77
CA LEU A 215 -4.69 2.90 5.92
C LEU A 215 -4.35 2.94 7.41
N VAL A 216 -4.46 1.78 8.07
CA VAL A 216 -4.26 1.66 9.53
C VAL A 216 -2.78 1.73 9.95
N GLY A 217 -1.87 1.54 8.98
CA GLY A 217 -0.43 1.68 9.16
C GLY A 217 0.32 1.75 7.82
N PRO A 218 1.65 1.98 7.86
CA PRO A 218 2.52 1.89 6.67
C PRO A 218 2.30 0.58 5.90
N GLY A 219 1.75 0.65 4.68
CA GLY A 219 1.55 -0.53 3.84
C GLY A 219 0.44 -1.48 4.34
N GLN A 220 -0.37 -1.05 5.32
CA GLN A 220 -1.44 -1.87 5.91
C GLN A 220 -2.80 -1.25 5.65
N LEU A 221 -3.66 -1.98 4.94
CA LEU A 221 -4.99 -1.56 4.55
C LEU A 221 -6.05 -2.42 5.26
N ASN A 222 -6.97 -1.78 5.98
CA ASN A 222 -8.26 -2.38 6.28
C ASN A 222 -9.20 -2.14 5.08
N ALA A 223 -9.33 -3.14 4.21
CA ALA A 223 -10.08 -3.00 2.96
C ALA A 223 -11.58 -2.78 3.21
N GLN A 224 -12.15 -3.33 4.30
CA GLN A 224 -13.55 -3.13 4.68
C GLN A 224 -13.91 -1.65 4.87
N ARG A 225 -12.92 -0.80 5.20
CA ARG A 225 -13.10 0.65 5.36
C ARG A 225 -12.65 1.46 4.15
N CYS A 226 -12.02 0.83 3.15
CA CYS A 226 -11.48 1.53 1.99
C CYS A 226 -12.60 2.01 1.07
N ILE A 227 -12.67 3.31 0.75
CA ILE A 227 -13.70 3.85 -0.16
C ILE A 227 -13.67 3.15 -1.54
N SER A 228 -12.48 2.72 -2.00
CA SER A 228 -12.39 1.92 -3.23
C SER A 228 -13.18 0.61 -3.12
N PHE A 229 -13.10 -0.09 -2.00
CA PHE A 229 -13.90 -1.31 -1.75
C PHE A 229 -15.37 -0.97 -1.53
N VAL A 230 -15.69 0.00 -0.67
CA VAL A 230 -17.07 0.39 -0.33
C VAL A 230 -17.89 0.74 -1.58
N THR A 231 -17.30 1.46 -2.54
CA THR A 231 -18.00 1.81 -3.79
C THR A 231 -18.37 0.58 -4.65
N GLN A 232 -17.76 -0.58 -4.41
CA GLN A 232 -17.95 -1.82 -5.19
C GLN A 232 -18.86 -2.85 -4.50
N THR A 233 -19.21 -2.64 -3.23
CA THR A 233 -20.12 -3.51 -2.49
C THR A 233 -21.53 -3.47 -3.12
N LYS A 234 -22.27 -4.58 -3.03
CA LYS A 234 -23.63 -4.68 -3.59
C LYS A 234 -24.75 -4.36 -2.60
N GLY A 235 -24.45 -4.44 -1.29
CA GLY A 235 -25.43 -4.24 -0.21
C GLY A 235 -25.58 -2.79 0.22
N PHE A 236 -26.20 -2.62 1.39
CA PHE A 236 -26.24 -1.35 2.12
C PHE A 236 -24.82 -0.85 2.43
N VAL A 237 -24.69 0.48 2.54
CA VAL A 237 -23.46 1.15 2.96
C VAL A 237 -23.75 1.86 4.26
N ASP A 238 -22.90 1.65 5.25
CA ASP A 238 -23.01 2.34 6.52
C ASP A 238 -22.90 3.85 6.32
N GLU A 239 -23.67 4.60 7.12
CA GLU A 239 -23.74 6.06 7.03
C GLU A 239 -22.37 6.72 7.16
N GLU A 240 -21.49 6.19 8.01
CA GLU A 240 -20.10 6.65 8.13
C GLU A 240 -19.42 6.76 6.76
N PHE A 241 -19.56 5.75 5.90
CA PHE A 241 -18.93 5.74 4.59
C PHE A 241 -19.71 6.55 3.56
N MET A 242 -21.04 6.57 3.62
CA MET A 242 -21.86 7.41 2.73
C MET A 242 -21.45 8.90 2.83
N LEU A 243 -21.13 9.37 4.04
CA LEU A 243 -20.61 10.71 4.30
C LEU A 243 -19.19 10.96 3.71
N LYS A 244 -18.38 9.90 3.54
CA LYS A 244 -16.97 10.00 3.13
C LYS A 244 -16.72 9.65 1.66
N ILE A 245 -17.69 9.03 0.97
CA ILE A 245 -17.62 8.73 -0.47
C ILE A 245 -17.47 10.01 -1.31
N GLY A 246 -18.10 11.11 -0.90
CA GLY A 246 -18.19 12.33 -1.72
C GLY A 246 -19.05 12.08 -2.96
N ASN A 247 -18.51 12.35 -4.15
CA ASN A 247 -19.15 12.06 -5.43
C ASN A 247 -18.50 10.89 -6.21
N ARG A 248 -17.74 10.03 -5.52
CA ARG A 248 -17.07 8.87 -6.13
C ARG A 248 -18.10 7.80 -6.48
N LEU A 249 -18.18 7.44 -7.76
CA LEU A 249 -19.08 6.40 -8.25
C LEU A 249 -18.43 5.01 -8.22
N TYR A 250 -17.11 4.96 -8.40
CA TYR A 250 -16.30 3.74 -8.39
C TYR A 250 -14.85 4.07 -8.05
N GLY A 251 -14.26 3.34 -7.12
CA GLY A 251 -12.86 3.49 -6.72
C GLY A 251 -12.57 4.75 -5.87
N CYS A 252 -11.30 4.92 -5.51
CA CYS A 252 -10.83 6.10 -4.77
C CYS A 252 -9.34 6.34 -5.04
N ASP A 253 -9.00 7.55 -5.48
CA ASP A 253 -7.62 7.94 -5.82
C ASP A 253 -6.92 8.78 -4.74
N THR A 254 -7.58 9.09 -3.62
CA THR A 254 -7.07 10.09 -2.66
C THR A 254 -5.66 9.79 -2.18
N CYS A 255 -5.36 8.54 -1.81
CA CYS A 255 -4.04 8.13 -1.31
C CYS A 255 -2.94 8.17 -2.37
N GLN A 256 -3.30 8.21 -3.66
CA GLN A 256 -2.38 8.37 -4.78
C GLN A 256 -2.22 9.85 -5.16
N ILE A 257 -3.31 10.61 -5.18
CA ILE A 257 -3.33 12.04 -5.53
C ILE A 257 -2.43 12.85 -4.58
N VAL A 258 -2.50 12.58 -3.27
CA VAL A 258 -1.69 13.32 -2.27
C VAL A 258 -0.23 12.87 -2.22
N CYS A 259 0.13 11.78 -2.92
CA CYS A 259 1.45 11.20 -2.87
C CYS A 259 2.48 12.11 -3.57
N PRO A 260 3.55 12.56 -2.90
CA PRO A 260 4.59 13.38 -3.52
C PRO A 260 5.27 12.71 -4.72
N LYS A 261 5.35 11.38 -4.73
CA LYS A 261 5.98 10.59 -5.81
C LYS A 261 5.17 10.56 -7.10
N ASN A 262 3.93 11.05 -7.08
CA ASN A 262 3.07 11.25 -8.25
C ASN A 262 3.06 12.70 -8.76
N ARG A 263 3.77 13.62 -8.10
CA ARG A 263 3.83 15.02 -8.52
C ARG A 263 4.38 15.10 -9.95
N GLY A 264 3.62 15.74 -10.84
CA GLY A 264 4.00 15.94 -12.23
C GLY A 264 3.80 14.72 -13.15
N LYS A 265 3.35 13.57 -12.63
CA LYS A 265 3.22 12.33 -13.40
C LYS A 265 1.83 12.18 -14.01
N ASN A 266 1.77 12.12 -15.34
CA ASN A 266 0.59 11.87 -16.16
C ASN A 266 1.04 11.22 -17.47
N TRP A 267 0.46 10.07 -17.83
CA TRP A 267 0.91 9.26 -18.95
C TRP A 267 -0.25 8.94 -19.89
N ASP A 268 -0.23 9.52 -21.08
CA ASP A 268 -1.34 9.49 -22.04
C ASP A 268 -0.95 8.89 -23.40
N HIS A 269 0.15 8.14 -23.45
CA HIS A 269 0.63 7.51 -24.68
C HIS A 269 -0.12 6.22 -25.07
N HIS A 270 -0.93 5.66 -24.16
CA HIS A 270 -1.85 4.55 -24.46
C HIS A 270 -3.27 5.07 -24.70
N PRO A 271 -3.73 5.15 -25.97
CA PRO A 271 -5.05 5.70 -26.30
C PRO A 271 -6.21 4.90 -25.70
N GLU A 272 -6.02 3.62 -25.44
CA GLU A 272 -7.00 2.74 -24.81
C GLU A 272 -7.43 3.25 -23.43
N PHE A 273 -6.58 3.99 -22.72
CA PHE A 273 -6.86 4.53 -21.39
C PHE A 273 -7.31 5.99 -21.40
N HIS A 274 -7.50 6.60 -22.57
CA HIS A 274 -7.98 7.97 -22.65
C HIS A 274 -9.40 8.08 -22.05
N PRO A 275 -9.63 8.97 -21.06
CA PRO A 275 -10.94 9.12 -20.47
C PRO A 275 -11.89 9.84 -21.43
N ASP A 276 -13.05 9.27 -21.68
CA ASP A 276 -14.21 10.04 -22.14
C ASP A 276 -14.81 10.78 -20.93
N PRO A 277 -14.75 12.13 -20.89
CA PRO A 277 -15.20 12.90 -19.73
C PRO A 277 -16.69 12.71 -19.38
N GLU A 278 -17.55 12.42 -20.35
CA GLU A 278 -18.98 12.19 -20.10
C GLU A 278 -19.26 10.79 -19.52
N ILE A 279 -18.36 9.83 -19.77
CA ILE A 279 -18.43 8.48 -19.19
C ILE A 279 -17.80 8.48 -17.79
N VAL A 280 -16.57 8.98 -17.65
CA VAL A 280 -15.84 8.86 -16.38
C VAL A 280 -16.21 9.94 -15.37
N LYS A 281 -16.87 11.02 -15.80
CA LYS A 281 -17.43 12.07 -14.95
C LYS A 281 -18.90 12.37 -15.31
N PRO A 282 -19.81 11.37 -15.19
CA PRO A 282 -21.17 11.48 -15.71
C PRO A 282 -22.07 12.34 -14.80
N LEU A 283 -23.13 12.91 -15.38
CA LEU A 283 -24.22 13.50 -14.63
C LEU A 283 -24.87 12.47 -13.70
N LEU A 284 -25.15 12.87 -12.46
CA LEU A 284 -25.68 11.97 -11.43
C LEU A 284 -27.15 11.60 -11.67
N LEU A 285 -28.00 12.57 -12.02
CA LEU A 285 -29.43 12.32 -12.18
C LEU A 285 -29.74 11.31 -13.32
N PRO A 286 -29.19 11.46 -14.53
CA PRO A 286 -29.43 10.48 -15.61
C PRO A 286 -28.97 9.06 -15.27
N LEU A 287 -28.01 8.87 -14.36
CA LEU A 287 -27.60 7.53 -13.93
C LEU A 287 -28.71 6.78 -13.19
N LEU A 288 -29.65 7.47 -12.53
CA LEU A 288 -30.70 6.80 -11.78
C LEU A 288 -31.71 6.09 -12.70
N ASP A 289 -31.85 6.56 -13.93
CA ASP A 289 -32.73 6.00 -14.97
C ASP A 289 -32.07 4.95 -15.87
N ILE A 290 -30.74 4.80 -15.79
CA ILE A 290 -30.02 3.98 -16.77
C ILE A 290 -30.47 2.51 -16.73
N GLY A 291 -30.90 2.00 -17.89
CA GLY A 291 -31.26 0.60 -18.07
C GLY A 291 -30.03 -0.32 -18.18
N ASN A 292 -30.23 -1.64 -18.11
CA ASN A 292 -29.12 -2.60 -18.27
C ASN A 292 -28.46 -2.52 -19.66
N ARG A 293 -29.26 -2.35 -20.72
CA ARG A 293 -28.78 -2.22 -22.10
C ARG A 293 -27.89 -1.00 -22.27
N GLU A 294 -28.43 0.18 -21.92
CA GLU A 294 -27.71 1.45 -22.01
C GLU A 294 -26.46 1.45 -21.11
N PHE A 295 -26.54 0.88 -19.90
CA PHE A 295 -25.37 0.74 -19.03
C PHE A 295 -24.26 -0.09 -19.68
N LYS A 296 -24.61 -1.22 -20.30
CA LYS A 296 -23.63 -2.06 -21.01
C LYS A 296 -23.03 -1.34 -22.21
N GLU A 297 -23.85 -0.63 -22.99
CA GLU A 297 -23.39 0.16 -24.15
C GLU A 297 -22.44 1.28 -23.73
N ARG A 298 -22.75 2.01 -22.64
CA ARG A 298 -21.98 3.18 -22.22
C ARG A 298 -20.78 2.86 -21.33
N PHE A 299 -20.90 1.90 -20.42
CA PHE A 299 -19.88 1.60 -19.41
C PHE A 299 -19.25 0.23 -19.55
N GLY A 300 -19.79 -0.67 -20.38
CA GLY A 300 -19.38 -2.07 -20.43
C GLY A 300 -17.93 -2.31 -20.85
N GLN A 301 -17.27 -1.30 -21.44
CA GLN A 301 -15.85 -1.36 -21.78
C GLN A 301 -14.92 -0.94 -20.62
N SER A 302 -15.45 -0.36 -19.54
CA SER A 302 -14.67 0.08 -18.38
C SER A 302 -14.60 -1.01 -17.31
N SER A 303 -13.46 -1.08 -16.60
CA SER A 303 -13.28 -1.98 -15.45
C SER A 303 -14.35 -1.75 -14.36
N ALA A 304 -14.93 -0.54 -14.27
CA ALA A 304 -15.97 -0.25 -13.30
C ALA A 304 -17.31 -0.96 -13.55
N ALA A 305 -17.52 -1.54 -14.74
CA ALA A 305 -18.75 -2.24 -15.08
C ALA A 305 -18.83 -3.67 -14.50
N TRP A 306 -17.76 -4.21 -13.90
CA TRP A 306 -17.69 -5.61 -13.47
C TRP A 306 -18.77 -6.03 -12.43
N ARG A 307 -19.28 -5.07 -11.63
CA ARG A 307 -20.39 -5.28 -10.68
C ARG A 307 -21.76 -4.87 -11.21
N GLY A 308 -21.82 -4.45 -12.47
CA GLY A 308 -23.00 -3.88 -13.09
C GLY A 308 -23.39 -2.52 -12.50
N LYS A 309 -24.55 -2.02 -12.93
CA LYS A 309 -25.01 -0.67 -12.59
C LYS A 309 -25.41 -0.45 -11.14
N LYS A 310 -25.68 -1.51 -10.37
CA LYS A 310 -26.33 -1.39 -9.05
C LYS A 310 -25.48 -0.58 -8.05
N PRO A 311 -24.18 -0.87 -7.82
CA PRO A 311 -23.37 -0.07 -6.90
C PRO A 311 -23.18 1.37 -7.40
N ILE A 312 -23.01 1.57 -8.70
CA ILE A 312 -22.85 2.90 -9.31
C ILE A 312 -24.10 3.77 -9.09
N GLN A 313 -25.30 3.21 -9.30
CA GLN A 313 -26.56 3.92 -9.04
C GLN A 313 -26.73 4.26 -7.54
N ARG A 314 -26.40 3.32 -6.64
CA ARG A 314 -26.39 3.58 -5.19
C ARG A 314 -25.44 4.72 -4.83
N ASN A 315 -24.22 4.69 -5.37
CA ASN A 315 -23.22 5.73 -5.12
C ASN A 315 -23.64 7.08 -5.73
N ALA A 316 -24.38 7.09 -6.83
CA ALA A 316 -24.96 8.31 -7.40
C ALA A 316 -26.03 8.92 -6.47
N VAL A 317 -26.89 8.10 -5.86
CA VAL A 317 -27.84 8.56 -4.83
C VAL A 317 -27.11 9.15 -3.62
N ILE A 318 -26.05 8.48 -3.14
CA ILE A 318 -25.20 8.99 -2.05
C ILE A 318 -24.61 10.35 -2.42
N ALA A 319 -24.06 10.48 -3.63
CA ALA A 319 -23.48 11.72 -4.11
C ALA A 319 -24.49 12.88 -4.17
N LEU A 320 -25.71 12.63 -4.65
CA LEU A 320 -26.79 13.63 -4.67
C LEU A 320 -27.15 14.10 -3.25
N GLY A 321 -27.22 13.17 -2.29
CA GLY A 321 -27.42 13.49 -0.87
C GLY A 321 -26.25 14.30 -0.28
N ASN A 322 -25.00 13.98 -0.67
CA ASN A 322 -23.81 14.73 -0.26
C ASN A 322 -23.78 16.16 -0.82
N PHE A 323 -24.23 16.36 -2.07
CA PHE A 323 -24.39 17.69 -2.67
C PHE A 323 -25.59 18.47 -2.15
N LYS A 324 -26.51 17.83 -1.41
CA LYS A 324 -27.81 18.37 -1.02
C LYS A 324 -28.59 18.92 -2.22
N ASP A 325 -28.58 18.18 -3.32
CA ASP A 325 -29.17 18.61 -4.58
C ASP A 325 -30.71 18.60 -4.52
N LYS A 326 -31.31 19.79 -4.37
CA LYS A 326 -32.77 19.96 -4.34
C LYS A 326 -33.45 19.52 -5.63
N SER A 327 -32.77 19.63 -6.77
CA SER A 327 -33.33 19.19 -8.06
C SER A 327 -33.51 17.67 -8.14
N ALA A 328 -32.83 16.91 -7.27
CA ALA A 328 -32.93 15.47 -7.20
C ALA A 328 -34.13 14.95 -6.39
N VAL A 329 -34.79 15.78 -5.58
CA VAL A 329 -35.88 15.35 -4.69
C VAL A 329 -36.98 14.59 -5.43
N PRO A 330 -37.50 15.05 -6.59
CA PRO A 330 -38.53 14.30 -7.32
C PRO A 330 -38.05 12.90 -7.74
N LYS A 331 -36.83 12.79 -8.28
CA LYS A 331 -36.29 11.50 -8.74
C LYS A 331 -35.97 10.57 -7.58
N LEU A 332 -35.41 11.08 -6.49
CA LEU A 332 -35.13 10.30 -5.29
C LEU A 332 -36.42 9.82 -4.62
N THR A 333 -37.48 10.61 -4.66
CA THR A 333 -38.82 10.20 -4.20
C THR A 333 -39.35 9.04 -5.03
N GLU A 334 -39.19 9.07 -6.35
CA GLU A 334 -39.55 7.96 -7.23
C GLU A 334 -38.75 6.70 -6.89
N VAL A 335 -37.42 6.83 -6.74
CA VAL A 335 -36.54 5.71 -6.35
C VAL A 335 -36.98 5.11 -5.02
N LEU A 336 -37.22 5.94 -4.00
CA LEU A 336 -37.68 5.51 -2.68
C LEU A 336 -38.99 4.74 -2.75
N LYS A 337 -39.93 5.12 -3.62
CA LYS A 337 -41.27 4.52 -3.65
C LYS A 337 -41.38 3.31 -4.59
N ARG A 338 -40.56 3.23 -5.63
CA ARG A 338 -40.79 2.31 -6.75
C ARG A 338 -39.63 1.38 -7.07
N ASP A 339 -38.41 1.68 -6.64
CA ASP A 339 -37.28 0.83 -7.01
C ASP A 339 -37.38 -0.53 -6.30
N PRO A 340 -37.24 -1.66 -7.02
CA PRO A 340 -37.40 -2.98 -6.42
C PRO A 340 -36.27 -3.32 -5.42
N ARG A 341 -35.15 -2.60 -5.43
CA ARG A 341 -33.96 -2.89 -4.62
C ARG A 341 -34.03 -2.17 -3.27
N PRO A 342 -34.11 -2.89 -2.14
CA PRO A 342 -34.13 -2.28 -0.81
C PRO A 342 -32.94 -1.36 -0.54
N GLU A 343 -31.75 -1.75 -1.00
CA GLU A 343 -30.52 -0.97 -0.79
C GLU A 343 -30.63 0.42 -1.43
N LEU A 344 -31.27 0.53 -2.59
CA LEU A 344 -31.42 1.80 -3.27
C LEU A 344 -32.55 2.65 -2.65
N ARG A 345 -33.66 2.02 -2.25
CA ARG A 345 -34.74 2.71 -1.53
C ARG A 345 -34.26 3.30 -0.21
N GLY A 346 -33.59 2.50 0.62
CA GLY A 346 -33.02 2.97 1.89
C GLY A 346 -31.98 4.07 1.68
N THR A 347 -31.09 3.93 0.68
CA THR A 347 -30.12 4.98 0.34
C THR A 347 -30.83 6.27 -0.14
N ALA A 348 -31.95 6.16 -0.86
CA ALA A 348 -32.74 7.33 -1.27
C ALA A 348 -33.40 8.03 -0.08
N ALA A 349 -33.93 7.30 0.91
CA ALA A 349 -34.42 7.88 2.16
C ALA A 349 -33.31 8.66 2.89
N TRP A 350 -32.11 8.08 2.96
CA TRP A 350 -30.94 8.77 3.53
C TRP A 350 -30.60 10.05 2.76
N ALA A 351 -30.54 9.99 1.43
CA ALA A 351 -30.23 11.15 0.60
C ALA A 351 -31.29 12.26 0.73
N LEU A 352 -32.58 11.90 0.70
CA LEU A 352 -33.71 12.83 0.88
C LEU A 352 -33.63 13.56 2.23
N SER A 353 -33.37 12.84 3.33
CA SER A 353 -33.23 13.47 4.65
C SER A 353 -32.02 14.40 4.77
N ARG A 354 -30.99 14.22 3.94
CA ARG A 354 -29.84 15.13 3.88
C ARG A 354 -30.10 16.38 3.06
N ILE A 355 -30.90 16.25 1.99
CA ILE A 355 -31.34 17.37 1.16
C ILE A 355 -32.34 18.23 1.92
N GLY A 356 -33.30 17.60 2.60
CA GLY A 356 -34.35 18.26 3.38
C GLY A 356 -35.44 18.91 2.53
N GLY A 357 -36.31 19.67 3.20
CA GLY A 357 -37.47 20.33 2.61
C GLY A 357 -38.77 19.53 2.74
N GLU A 358 -39.91 20.22 2.59
CA GLU A 358 -41.25 19.66 2.81
C GLU A 358 -41.55 18.47 1.89
N ASP A 359 -41.12 18.52 0.62
CA ASP A 359 -41.35 17.42 -0.32
C ASP A 359 -40.55 16.16 0.07
N ALA A 360 -39.32 16.32 0.59
CA ALA A 360 -38.52 15.20 1.07
C ALA A 360 -39.14 14.58 2.33
N MET A 361 -39.61 15.42 3.26
CA MET A 361 -40.31 14.98 4.47
C MET A 361 -41.59 14.20 4.14
N ARG A 362 -42.41 14.74 3.23
CA ARG A 362 -43.64 14.09 2.76
C ARG A 362 -43.33 12.74 2.10
N ALA A 363 -42.32 12.69 1.24
CA ALA A 363 -41.89 11.47 0.57
C ALA A 363 -41.46 10.37 1.55
N ILE A 364 -40.72 10.73 2.60
CA ILE A 364 -40.25 9.81 3.63
C ILE A 364 -41.43 9.28 4.45
N GLY A 365 -42.32 10.14 4.95
CA GLY A 365 -43.47 9.72 5.76
C GLY A 365 -44.44 8.82 4.98
N GLU A 366 -44.69 9.13 3.71
CA GLU A 366 -45.52 8.28 2.84
C GLU A 366 -44.87 6.92 2.56
N ALA A 367 -43.54 6.86 2.43
CA ALA A 367 -42.82 5.61 2.23
C ALA A 367 -42.81 4.75 3.51
N ALA A 368 -42.62 5.36 4.69
CA ALA A 368 -42.63 4.68 5.98
C ALA A 368 -43.95 3.95 6.26
N ALA A 369 -45.08 4.49 5.79
CA ALA A 369 -46.39 3.86 5.94
C ALA A 369 -46.57 2.57 5.10
N ASN A 370 -45.78 2.38 4.04
CA ASN A 370 -46.00 1.31 3.05
C ASN A 370 -44.83 0.32 2.94
N GLU A 371 -43.62 0.69 3.38
CA GLU A 371 -42.43 -0.15 3.29
C GLU A 371 -42.53 -1.40 4.18
N GLN A 372 -41.98 -2.52 3.69
CA GLN A 372 -42.01 -3.82 4.37
C GLN A 372 -40.60 -4.35 4.67
N ASP A 373 -39.57 -3.83 4.00
CA ASP A 373 -38.19 -4.20 4.26
C ASP A 373 -37.68 -3.56 5.56
N GLY A 374 -37.26 -4.40 6.51
CA GLY A 374 -36.81 -3.95 7.83
C GLY A 374 -35.59 -3.02 7.81
N ASN A 375 -34.67 -3.18 6.85
CA ASN A 375 -33.52 -2.29 6.74
C ASN A 375 -33.95 -0.92 6.21
N VAL A 376 -34.84 -0.89 5.22
CA VAL A 376 -35.37 0.37 4.68
C VAL A 376 -36.21 1.11 5.73
N LEU A 377 -37.04 0.40 6.50
CA LEU A 377 -37.78 0.98 7.63
C LEU A 377 -36.84 1.61 8.66
N SER A 378 -35.75 0.93 9.03
CA SER A 378 -34.74 1.51 9.95
C SER A 378 -34.10 2.77 9.38
N MET A 379 -33.81 2.81 8.08
CA MET A 379 -33.26 4.00 7.42
C MET A 379 -34.29 5.13 7.32
N LEU A 380 -35.57 4.82 7.09
CA LEU A 380 -36.67 5.77 7.07
C LEU A 380 -36.88 6.40 8.46
N GLN A 381 -36.85 5.61 9.53
CA GLN A 381 -36.94 6.13 10.89
C GLN A 381 -35.80 7.13 11.18
N LYS A 382 -34.55 6.76 10.87
CA LYS A 382 -33.40 7.67 11.01
C LYS A 382 -33.54 8.94 10.16
N ALA A 383 -34.14 8.81 8.98
CA ALA A 383 -34.41 9.92 8.07
C ALA A 383 -35.46 10.88 8.65
N GLU A 384 -36.53 10.37 9.26
CA GLU A 384 -37.57 11.16 9.96
C GLU A 384 -37.01 11.88 11.19
N GLU A 385 -36.22 11.18 12.03
CA GLU A 385 -35.55 11.75 13.19
C GLU A 385 -34.63 12.92 12.80
N ARG A 386 -33.92 12.80 11.67
CA ARG A 386 -33.05 13.85 11.13
C ARG A 386 -33.84 15.08 10.67
N LEU A 387 -34.97 14.89 10.00
CA LEU A 387 -35.77 15.99 9.48
C LEU A 387 -36.53 16.71 10.60
N SER A 388 -37.07 15.98 11.57
CA SER A 388 -37.74 16.54 12.74
C SER A 388 -36.79 17.32 13.66
N SER A 389 -35.55 16.83 13.87
CA SER A 389 -34.54 17.57 14.63
C SER A 389 -34.08 18.86 13.92
N SER A 390 -34.08 18.88 12.59
CA SER A 390 -33.70 20.07 11.80
C SER A 390 -34.68 21.25 11.92
N GLU A 391 -35.92 21.01 12.34
CA GLU A 391 -36.93 22.05 12.59
C GLU A 391 -36.75 22.80 13.92
N THR A 392 -35.87 22.34 14.82
CA THR A 392 -35.69 22.92 16.17
C THR A 392 -34.57 23.96 16.32
N LEU A 393 -33.95 24.41 15.21
CA LEU A 393 -32.97 25.51 15.25
C LEU A 393 -33.68 26.88 15.18
N PRO A 394 -33.29 27.90 15.97
CA PRO A 394 -33.99 29.18 16.01
C PRO A 394 -34.00 29.85 14.64
N LYS A 395 -35.17 30.32 14.22
CA LYS A 395 -35.31 31.21 13.06
C LYS A 395 -34.38 32.41 13.24
N GLN A 396 -33.52 32.67 12.25
CA GLN A 396 -32.68 33.86 12.21
C GLN A 396 -33.55 35.13 12.36
N PRO A 397 -33.08 36.17 13.08
CA PRO A 397 -33.82 37.40 13.24
C PRO A 397 -33.92 38.14 11.90
N GLN A 398 -35.08 38.78 11.69
CA GLN A 398 -35.45 39.52 10.48
C GLN A 398 -34.43 40.62 10.14
N ALA A 399 -34.26 40.82 8.83
CA ALA A 399 -33.34 41.78 8.22
C ALA A 399 -33.52 43.21 8.75
N GLY A 400 -32.50 43.69 9.47
CA GLY A 400 -32.20 45.10 9.64
C GLY A 400 -31.09 45.50 8.66
N GLN A 401 -31.30 46.61 7.96
CA GLN A 401 -30.44 47.16 6.90
C GLN A 401 -28.94 47.18 7.27
N VAL A 402 -28.12 46.46 6.51
CA VAL A 402 -26.67 46.71 6.40
C VAL A 402 -26.25 46.48 4.94
N SER A 403 -25.46 47.42 4.44
CA SER A 403 -25.03 47.64 3.05
C SER A 403 -24.44 46.43 2.33
N GLU A 404 -24.70 46.37 1.03
CA GLU A 404 -24.16 45.46 0.02
C GLU A 404 -22.66 45.13 0.21
N LYS A 405 -22.37 43.86 0.49
CA LYS A 405 -21.18 43.16 -0.03
C LYS A 405 -21.59 41.74 -0.42
N GLN A 406 -21.30 41.39 -1.66
CA GLN A 406 -21.57 40.09 -2.28
C GLN A 406 -20.79 38.96 -1.56
N PRO A 407 -21.37 37.76 -1.38
CA PRO A 407 -20.61 36.58 -0.97
C PRO A 407 -20.15 35.77 -2.19
N GLU A 408 -18.85 35.74 -2.44
CA GLU A 408 -18.18 34.76 -3.29
C GLU A 408 -17.89 33.48 -2.48
N GLU A 409 -18.68 32.42 -2.67
CA GLU A 409 -18.34 31.07 -2.23
C GLU A 409 -18.19 30.15 -3.45
N GLN A 410 -16.96 30.04 -3.95
CA GLN A 410 -16.53 28.97 -4.86
C GLN A 410 -15.08 28.56 -4.52
N ASN A 411 -14.79 27.26 -4.69
CA ASN A 411 -13.47 26.60 -4.71
C ASN A 411 -12.77 26.24 -3.38
N ASN A 412 -13.22 25.12 -2.80
CA ASN A 412 -12.55 24.47 -1.67
C ASN A 412 -11.32 23.58 -2.07
N GLU A 413 -10.95 23.49 -3.35
CA GLU A 413 -9.72 22.80 -3.78
C GLU A 413 -8.53 23.77 -4.00
N HIS A 414 -8.79 25.05 -4.27
CA HIS A 414 -7.73 26.04 -4.52
C HIS A 414 -7.18 26.67 -3.23
N ASN A 415 -7.99 26.73 -2.17
CA ASN A 415 -7.61 27.35 -0.90
C ASN A 415 -6.64 26.49 -0.07
N ALA A 416 -6.67 25.16 -0.23
CA ALA A 416 -5.68 24.27 0.40
C ALA A 416 -4.27 24.46 -0.20
N LEU A 417 -4.16 24.81 -1.49
CA LEU A 417 -2.88 25.04 -2.15
C LEU A 417 -2.27 26.42 -1.83
N ARG A 418 -3.09 27.46 -1.64
CA ARG A 418 -2.61 28.81 -1.31
C ARG A 418 -2.16 28.95 0.15
N ALA A 419 -2.85 28.30 1.09
CA ALA A 419 -2.43 28.28 2.50
C ALA A 419 -1.05 27.61 2.69
N LEU A 420 -0.74 26.59 1.89
CA LEU A 420 0.56 25.90 1.89
C LEU A 420 1.70 26.66 1.19
N GLN A 421 1.40 27.71 0.43
CA GLN A 421 2.42 28.51 -0.30
C GLN A 421 2.86 29.76 0.46
N GLN A 422 2.11 30.22 1.47
CA GLN A 422 2.50 31.34 2.32
C GLN A 422 3.41 30.95 3.49
N ASP A 423 3.33 29.70 3.97
CA ASP A 423 4.19 29.20 5.06
C ASP A 423 5.63 28.85 4.62
N LEU A 424 5.91 28.83 3.31
CA LEU A 424 7.23 28.52 2.73
C LEU A 424 8.10 29.77 2.48
N LYS A 425 7.70 30.96 2.95
CA LYS A 425 8.45 32.22 2.78
C LYS A 425 8.96 32.86 4.08
N MET A 426 8.88 32.18 5.23
CA MET A 426 9.46 32.66 6.49
C MET A 426 10.30 31.59 7.19
N GLU A 427 11.31 31.04 6.51
CA GLU A 427 12.41 30.32 7.17
C GLU A 427 13.73 30.69 6.47
N ALA A 428 14.11 31.96 6.60
CA ALA A 428 15.44 32.44 6.27
C ALA A 428 15.77 33.61 7.21
N GLY A 429 16.34 33.29 8.37
CA GLY A 429 16.84 34.31 9.29
C GLY A 429 16.86 33.85 10.75
N ILE A 430 17.90 33.13 11.15
CA ILE A 430 18.29 33.05 12.57
C ILE A 430 19.83 33.17 12.63
N GLU A 431 20.29 34.27 13.24
CA GLU A 431 21.67 34.50 13.71
C GLU A 431 21.94 33.77 15.03
N PRO A 432 23.21 33.52 15.40
CA PRO A 432 23.57 32.56 16.43
C PRO A 432 23.65 33.17 17.83
N GLY A 433 23.24 32.40 18.85
CA GLY A 433 23.75 32.57 20.21
C GLY A 433 22.76 32.25 21.33
N SER A 434 23.00 31.13 22.02
CA SER A 434 23.09 31.11 23.49
C SER A 434 23.59 29.74 23.96
N GLU A 435 24.75 29.75 24.61
CA GLU A 435 25.36 28.63 25.31
C GLU A 435 24.45 28.13 26.45
N GLN A 436 24.22 26.82 26.53
CA GLN A 436 23.83 26.17 27.78
C GLN A 436 24.59 24.86 27.99
N SER A 437 25.31 24.86 29.11
CA SER A 437 26.05 23.83 29.84
C SER A 437 26.02 22.37 29.34
N ALA A 438 27.21 21.90 28.96
CA ALA A 438 27.53 20.50 28.74
C ALA A 438 27.52 19.68 30.04
N GLN A 439 26.85 18.53 30.00
CA GLN A 439 27.11 17.39 30.89
C GLN A 439 28.17 16.47 30.25
N PRO A 440 28.98 15.74 31.02
CA PRO A 440 30.22 15.15 30.52
C PRO A 440 29.93 13.97 29.57
N ALA A 441 30.40 14.11 28.33
CA ALA A 441 30.36 13.06 27.32
C ALA A 441 31.24 11.86 27.75
N LYS A 442 30.66 10.67 27.73
CA LYS A 442 31.40 9.39 27.67
C LYS A 442 32.00 9.21 26.27
N PRO A 443 33.06 8.39 26.11
CA PRO A 443 33.82 8.32 24.87
C PRO A 443 32.95 7.83 23.71
N GLU A 444 33.10 8.48 22.55
CA GLU A 444 32.38 8.20 21.30
C GLU A 444 32.49 6.71 20.92
N ALA A 445 31.44 5.94 21.15
CA ALA A 445 31.17 4.78 20.30
C ALA A 445 30.86 5.35 18.91
N ALA A 446 31.68 5.03 17.92
CA ALA A 446 31.55 5.58 16.57
C ALA A 446 30.12 5.36 16.05
N ALA A 447 29.35 6.44 15.87
CA ALA A 447 28.00 6.36 15.30
C ALA A 447 28.04 5.58 13.98
N TRP A 448 27.15 4.61 13.81
CA TRP A 448 27.10 3.80 12.60
C TRP A 448 26.96 4.69 11.37
N LYS A 449 27.99 4.68 10.53
CA LYS A 449 28.03 5.49 9.32
C LYS A 449 27.23 4.75 8.25
N PRO A 450 26.33 5.44 7.52
CA PRO A 450 25.67 4.85 6.37
C PRO A 450 26.71 4.32 5.39
N SER A 451 26.77 3.01 5.23
CA SER A 451 27.50 2.41 4.11
C SER A 451 26.68 2.68 2.85
N ALA A 452 27.33 3.11 1.77
CA ALA A 452 26.64 3.20 0.49
C ALA A 452 26.05 1.82 0.19
N VAL A 453 24.78 1.76 -0.21
CA VAL A 453 23.95 0.54 -0.44
C VAL A 453 24.58 -0.45 -1.44
N THR A 454 25.74 -0.13 -2.01
CA THR A 454 26.42 -0.86 -3.08
C THR A 454 27.94 -0.98 -2.85
N GLY A 455 28.43 -0.91 -1.62
CA GLY A 455 29.88 -0.83 -1.35
C GLY A 455 30.65 -2.17 -1.28
N LEU A 456 29.94 -3.31 -1.19
CA LEU A 456 30.52 -4.62 -0.84
C LEU A 456 30.50 -5.63 -1.99
N HIS A 457 30.64 -5.17 -3.24
CA HIS A 457 30.63 -6.05 -4.41
C HIS A 457 31.71 -7.14 -4.35
N GLY A 458 31.27 -8.42 -4.36
CA GLY A 458 32.14 -9.59 -4.49
C GLY A 458 32.79 -10.10 -3.21
N LYS A 459 32.45 -9.54 -2.04
CA LYS A 459 32.96 -10.03 -0.75
C LYS A 459 32.06 -11.14 -0.18
N PRO A 460 32.64 -12.16 0.49
CA PRO A 460 31.85 -13.22 1.13
C PRO A 460 31.06 -12.67 2.32
N VAL A 461 29.85 -13.21 2.50
CA VAL A 461 29.09 -13.09 3.75
C VAL A 461 29.28 -14.39 4.50
N TYR A 462 29.90 -14.30 5.67
CA TYR A 462 30.14 -15.46 6.50
C TYR A 462 28.88 -15.80 7.27
N TYR A 463 28.55 -17.08 7.40
CA TYR A 463 27.43 -17.51 8.24
C TYR A 463 27.80 -18.69 9.14
N ASP A 464 27.07 -18.80 10.25
CA ASP A 464 27.09 -19.93 11.16
C ASP A 464 25.71 -20.09 11.83
N GLU A 465 25.48 -21.25 12.45
CA GLU A 465 24.22 -21.59 13.10
C GLU A 465 24.43 -21.79 14.61
N VAL A 466 23.63 -21.10 15.41
CA VAL A 466 23.68 -21.16 16.87
C VAL A 466 22.39 -21.81 17.38
N LEU A 467 22.51 -22.93 18.08
CA LEU A 467 21.37 -23.52 18.78
C LEU A 467 21.07 -22.73 20.05
N THR A 468 19.82 -22.30 20.21
CA THR A 468 19.37 -21.51 21.38
C THR A 468 18.03 -22.03 21.91
N PRO A 469 17.60 -21.64 23.13
CA PRO A 469 16.30 -22.01 23.68
C PRO A 469 15.10 -21.54 22.85
N ILE A 470 15.28 -20.55 21.97
CA ILE A 470 14.25 -20.01 21.07
C ILE A 470 14.33 -20.61 19.65
N GLY A 471 15.14 -21.66 19.47
CA GLY A 471 15.40 -22.32 18.19
C GLY A 471 16.80 -22.04 17.64
N THR A 472 17.07 -22.54 16.44
CA THR A 472 18.33 -22.25 15.72
C THR A 472 18.31 -20.82 15.23
N LEU A 473 19.40 -20.09 15.44
CA LEU A 473 19.66 -18.78 14.84
C LEU A 473 20.72 -18.92 13.77
N THR A 474 20.49 -18.34 12.59
CA THR A 474 21.55 -18.12 11.60
C THR A 474 22.14 -16.75 11.85
N ILE A 475 23.45 -16.67 12.07
CA ILE A 475 24.18 -15.42 12.26
C ILE A 475 25.08 -15.17 11.06
N CYS A 476 25.13 -13.92 10.59
CA CYS A 476 25.91 -13.53 9.42
C CYS A 476 26.84 -12.35 9.72
N ALA A 477 28.04 -12.37 9.15
CA ALA A 477 29.01 -11.28 9.26
C ALA A 477 29.62 -10.92 7.90
N THR A 478 29.92 -9.63 7.72
CA THR A 478 30.84 -9.14 6.69
C THR A 478 32.28 -9.15 7.25
N ASP A 479 33.23 -8.57 6.51
CA ASP A 479 34.55 -8.28 7.06
C ASP A 479 34.54 -7.17 8.12
N GLU A 480 33.51 -6.34 8.13
CA GLU A 480 33.41 -5.17 9.01
C GLU A 480 32.66 -5.48 10.32
N GLY A 481 31.98 -6.62 10.42
CA GLY A 481 31.30 -7.03 11.64
C GLY A 481 30.08 -7.91 11.41
N LEU A 482 29.39 -8.23 12.50
CA LEU A 482 28.11 -8.94 12.47
C LEU A 482 27.06 -8.06 11.80
N CYS A 483 26.42 -8.57 10.74
CA CYS A 483 25.54 -7.79 9.88
C CYS A 483 24.10 -8.30 9.82
N HIS A 484 23.86 -9.57 10.19
CA HIS A 484 22.51 -10.13 10.19
C HIS A 484 22.31 -11.25 11.23
N ILE A 485 21.10 -11.36 11.79
CA ILE A 485 20.63 -12.52 12.56
C ILE A 485 19.23 -12.89 12.10
N ASP A 486 19.04 -14.16 11.76
CA ASP A 486 17.76 -14.69 11.27
C ASP A 486 17.30 -15.88 12.12
N PHE A 487 15.98 -15.99 12.35
CA PHE A 487 15.39 -17.06 13.16
C PHE A 487 15.14 -18.30 12.28
N GLY A 488 15.98 -19.32 12.45
CA GLY A 488 15.93 -20.57 11.70
C GLY A 488 17.32 -21.00 11.20
N ALA A 489 17.40 -22.24 10.74
CA ALA A 489 18.58 -22.78 10.08
C ALA A 489 18.81 -22.14 8.70
N PHE A 490 20.06 -22.05 8.24
CA PHE A 490 20.46 -21.35 7.02
C PHE A 490 19.68 -21.86 5.81
N HIS A 491 19.57 -23.18 5.63
CA HIS A 491 18.83 -23.77 4.50
C HIS A 491 17.33 -23.42 4.48
N VAL A 492 16.74 -23.12 5.65
CA VAL A 492 15.34 -22.66 5.76
C VAL A 492 15.23 -21.17 5.44
N ARG A 493 16.28 -20.40 5.79
CA ARG A 493 16.35 -18.94 5.68
C ARG A 493 17.04 -18.45 4.42
N GLU A 494 17.56 -19.35 3.60
CA GLU A 494 18.46 -19.04 2.49
C GLU A 494 17.82 -18.01 1.54
N ALA A 495 16.58 -18.21 1.12
CA ALA A 495 15.88 -17.27 0.23
C ALA A 495 15.76 -15.86 0.84
N HIS A 496 15.52 -15.76 2.15
CA HIS A 496 15.42 -14.49 2.86
C HIS A 496 16.79 -13.80 2.98
N LEU A 497 17.82 -14.55 3.36
CA LEU A 497 19.21 -14.09 3.45
C LEU A 497 19.75 -13.65 2.09
N GLN A 498 19.39 -14.38 1.03
CA GLN A 498 19.70 -14.01 -0.34
C GLN A 498 19.01 -12.69 -0.73
N GLN A 499 17.72 -12.53 -0.41
CA GLN A 499 17.01 -11.28 -0.68
C GLN A 499 17.64 -10.09 0.06
N TRP A 500 18.00 -10.26 1.34
CA TRP A 500 18.68 -9.22 2.12
C TRP A 500 20.04 -8.86 1.52
N ALA A 501 20.87 -9.84 1.19
CA ALA A 501 22.19 -9.60 0.60
C ALA A 501 22.11 -8.93 -0.79
N ARG A 502 21.11 -9.26 -1.61
CA ARG A 502 20.87 -8.56 -2.89
C ARG A 502 20.58 -7.07 -2.70
N ILE A 503 19.86 -6.71 -1.64
CA ILE A 503 19.48 -5.32 -1.38
C ILE A 503 20.68 -4.49 -0.88
N TRP A 504 21.50 -5.08 0.00
CA TRP A 504 22.50 -4.31 0.77
C TRP A 504 23.95 -4.57 0.39
N ILE A 505 24.25 -5.69 -0.25
CA ILE A 505 25.62 -6.16 -0.56
C ILE A 505 25.86 -6.23 -2.06
N GLY A 506 24.85 -6.62 -2.85
CA GLY A 506 24.92 -6.72 -4.30
C GLY A 506 25.33 -8.11 -4.77
N GLU A 507 26.58 -8.29 -5.24
CA GLU A 507 27.15 -9.61 -5.53
C GLU A 507 27.72 -10.22 -4.25
N TYR A 508 27.18 -11.36 -3.81
CA TYR A 508 27.55 -12.01 -2.56
C TYR A 508 27.74 -13.52 -2.76
N ARG A 509 28.54 -14.10 -1.86
CA ARG A 509 28.61 -15.56 -1.65
C ARG A 509 28.50 -15.82 -0.15
N TYR A 510 27.60 -16.72 0.23
CA TYR A 510 27.57 -17.20 1.61
C TYR A 510 28.64 -18.27 1.81
N GLU A 511 29.44 -18.10 2.86
CA GLU A 511 30.48 -19.06 3.25
C GLU A 511 30.30 -19.45 4.72
N LYS A 512 30.14 -20.74 4.99
CA LYS A 512 30.07 -21.20 6.38
C LYS A 512 31.43 -20.98 7.05
N ASN A 513 31.47 -20.24 8.16
CA ASN A 513 32.71 -19.94 8.88
C ASN A 513 32.46 -19.82 10.39
N GLU A 514 32.63 -20.93 11.08
CA GLU A 514 32.43 -21.05 12.54
C GLU A 514 33.48 -20.24 13.32
N GLU A 515 34.72 -20.16 12.83
CA GLU A 515 35.81 -19.45 13.51
C GLU A 515 35.51 -17.95 13.58
N LYS A 516 35.13 -17.35 12.45
CA LYS A 516 34.83 -15.90 12.36
C LYS A 516 33.62 -15.49 13.18
N LEU A 517 32.67 -16.40 13.37
CA LEU A 517 31.42 -16.16 14.11
C LEU A 517 31.46 -16.74 15.52
N SER A 518 32.58 -17.34 15.94
CA SER A 518 32.72 -18.03 17.22
C SER A 518 32.45 -17.12 18.42
N GLU A 519 32.91 -15.86 18.38
CA GLU A 519 32.66 -14.90 19.45
C GLU A 519 31.19 -14.49 19.52
N ALA A 520 30.56 -14.20 18.38
CA ALA A 520 29.12 -13.89 18.34
C ALA A 520 28.27 -15.08 18.84
N ALA A 521 28.61 -16.30 18.40
CA ALA A 521 27.94 -17.53 18.84
C ALA A 521 28.11 -17.76 20.34
N LYS A 522 29.31 -17.53 20.89
CA LYS A 522 29.60 -17.63 22.32
C LYS A 522 28.79 -16.63 23.12
N GLN A 523 28.79 -15.35 22.74
CA GLN A 523 28.05 -14.32 23.47
C GLN A 523 26.54 -14.54 23.42
N LEU A 524 25.99 -15.02 22.30
CA LEU A 524 24.58 -15.41 22.23
C LEU A 524 24.27 -16.56 23.19
N LYS A 525 25.13 -17.59 23.28
CA LYS A 525 24.96 -18.68 24.25
C LYS A 525 24.99 -18.19 25.70
N GLU A 526 25.96 -17.34 26.05
CA GLU A 526 26.05 -16.71 27.39
C GLU A 526 24.81 -15.86 27.71
N TYR A 527 24.29 -15.12 26.72
CA TYR A 527 23.07 -14.33 26.87
C TYR A 527 21.86 -15.22 27.17
N PHE A 528 21.65 -16.30 26.40
CA PHE A 528 20.56 -17.24 26.65
C PHE A 528 20.73 -18.06 27.94
N ALA A 529 21.97 -18.21 28.45
CA ALA A 529 22.25 -18.79 29.75
C ALA A 529 21.99 -17.80 30.92
N GLY A 530 21.72 -16.53 30.63
CA GLY A 530 21.56 -15.47 31.64
C GLY A 530 22.90 -15.00 32.25
N GLU A 531 24.03 -15.42 31.67
CA GLU A 531 25.38 -15.08 32.13
C GLU A 531 25.87 -13.74 31.56
N ARG A 532 25.25 -13.29 30.45
CA ARG A 532 25.59 -12.04 29.77
C ARG A 532 24.41 -11.10 29.67
N LYS A 533 24.68 -9.82 29.93
CA LYS A 533 23.71 -8.71 29.81
C LYS A 533 24.04 -7.71 28.71
N THR A 534 25.27 -7.69 28.21
CA THR A 534 25.74 -6.78 27.16
C THR A 534 26.54 -7.54 26.12
N PHE A 535 26.40 -7.15 24.85
CA PHE A 535 27.20 -7.71 23.77
C PHE A 535 28.41 -6.80 23.53
N ASP A 536 29.57 -7.42 23.34
CA ASP A 536 30.82 -6.76 22.96
C ASP A 536 31.24 -7.31 21.61
N LEU A 537 30.55 -6.84 20.57
CA LEU A 537 30.71 -7.32 19.19
C LEU A 537 30.80 -6.12 18.26
N GLN A 538 31.67 -6.24 17.26
CA GLN A 538 31.69 -5.31 16.15
C GLN A 538 30.47 -5.56 15.28
N LEU A 539 29.62 -4.53 15.12
CA LEU A 539 28.38 -4.60 14.33
C LEU A 539 28.55 -3.83 13.03
N ASP A 540 27.99 -4.39 11.96
CA ASP A 540 27.89 -3.78 10.62
C ASP A 540 26.43 -3.83 10.14
N PRO A 541 25.49 -3.12 10.81
CA PRO A 541 24.11 -3.11 10.37
C PRO A 541 23.98 -2.36 9.05
N LEU A 542 23.40 -3.00 8.03
CA LEU A 542 23.16 -2.39 6.72
C LEU A 542 21.71 -1.88 6.65
N GLY A 543 21.55 -0.57 6.50
CA GLY A 543 20.26 0.11 6.53
C GLY A 543 20.30 1.54 5.97
N THR A 544 19.12 2.15 5.81
CA THR A 544 19.03 3.57 5.46
C THR A 544 19.54 4.46 6.59
N PRO A 545 19.94 5.72 6.34
CA PRO A 545 20.41 6.63 7.40
C PRO A 545 19.41 6.78 8.56
N PHE A 546 18.10 6.80 8.26
CA PHE A 546 17.06 6.86 9.27
C PHE A 546 16.97 5.56 10.08
N GLN A 547 17.08 4.40 9.43
CA GLN A 547 17.09 3.11 10.11
C GLN A 547 18.29 2.99 11.05
N LEU A 548 19.50 3.35 10.59
CA LEU A 548 20.70 3.33 11.41
C LEU A 548 20.57 4.23 12.64
N GLN A 549 20.00 5.43 12.49
CA GLN A 549 19.73 6.33 13.61
C GLN A 549 18.77 5.70 14.64
N VAL A 550 17.70 5.05 14.17
CA VAL A 550 16.74 4.36 15.04
C VAL A 550 17.41 3.19 15.75
N TRP A 551 18.14 2.35 15.03
CA TRP A 551 18.79 1.17 15.60
C TRP A 551 19.89 1.53 16.59
N GLN A 552 20.58 2.66 16.40
CA GLN A 552 21.57 3.17 17.36
C GLN A 552 20.90 3.43 18.72
N VAL A 553 19.74 4.10 18.71
CA VAL A 553 18.97 4.32 19.93
C VAL A 553 18.49 3.01 20.54
N LEU A 554 18.12 2.02 19.73
CA LEU A 554 17.77 0.70 20.24
C LEU A 554 18.94 0.03 20.95
N SER A 555 20.16 0.14 20.40
CA SER A 555 21.36 -0.47 21.01
C SER A 555 21.74 0.11 22.37
N ASP A 556 21.28 1.33 22.66
CA ASP A 556 21.51 2.01 23.94
C ASP A 556 20.50 1.59 25.03
N ILE A 557 19.45 0.82 24.69
CA ILE A 557 18.47 0.32 25.67
C ILE A 557 19.12 -0.82 26.46
N SER A 558 19.26 -0.68 27.78
CA SER A 558 19.95 -1.67 28.60
C SER A 558 19.15 -2.97 28.77
N TYR A 559 19.85 -4.04 29.15
CA TYR A 559 19.21 -5.30 29.55
C TYR A 559 18.25 -5.08 30.72
N GLY A 560 17.02 -5.61 30.60
CA GLY A 560 16.00 -5.44 31.64
C GLY A 560 15.35 -4.06 31.65
N GLU A 561 15.62 -3.21 30.64
CA GLU A 561 14.91 -1.96 30.41
C GLU A 561 13.98 -2.09 29.19
N ALA A 562 12.84 -1.40 29.25
CA ALA A 562 11.91 -1.30 28.14
C ALA A 562 11.80 0.14 27.67
N SER A 563 11.52 0.33 26.38
CA SER A 563 11.25 1.64 25.78
C SER A 563 10.02 1.56 24.88
N SER A 564 9.51 2.71 24.46
CA SER A 564 8.39 2.81 23.54
C SER A 564 8.81 3.45 22.22
N HIS A 565 8.07 3.16 21.16
CA HIS A 565 8.27 3.79 19.85
C HIS A 565 8.22 5.33 19.92
N GLN A 566 7.45 5.87 20.88
CA GLN A 566 7.33 7.31 21.12
C GLN A 566 8.63 7.87 21.71
N GLN A 567 9.18 7.23 22.73
CA GLN A 567 10.45 7.64 23.34
C GLN A 567 11.60 7.54 22.33
N VAL A 568 11.65 6.47 21.54
CA VAL A 568 12.65 6.36 20.46
C VAL A 568 12.51 7.51 19.46
N ALA A 569 11.28 7.85 19.06
CA ALA A 569 11.01 8.99 18.17
C ALA A 569 11.45 10.34 18.77
N GLU A 570 11.29 10.50 20.08
CA GLU A 570 11.74 11.69 20.81
C GLU A 570 13.27 11.79 20.89
N ILE A 571 13.95 10.68 21.21
CA ILE A 571 15.41 10.61 21.33
C ILE A 571 16.09 10.93 20.00
N ILE A 572 15.56 10.46 18.87
CA ILE A 572 16.11 10.79 17.54
C ILE A 572 15.75 12.21 17.06
N GLY A 573 15.05 13.00 17.89
CA GLY A 573 14.63 14.38 17.58
C GLY A 573 13.45 14.47 16.62
N ARG A 574 12.65 13.40 16.47
CA ARG A 574 11.54 13.32 15.50
C ARG A 574 10.25 12.79 16.15
N PRO A 575 9.66 13.51 17.14
CA PRO A 575 8.54 13.01 17.94
C PRO A 575 7.25 12.70 17.14
N LYS A 576 7.13 13.23 15.91
CA LYS A 576 6.00 12.96 14.99
C LYS A 576 6.22 11.71 14.11
N ALA A 577 7.41 11.12 14.10
CA ALA A 577 7.80 10.03 13.21
C ALA A 577 7.54 8.63 13.79
N VAL A 578 6.68 8.48 14.81
CA VAL A 578 6.41 7.22 15.54
C VAL A 578 6.13 6.02 14.60
N ARG A 579 5.35 6.23 13.53
CA ARG A 579 5.06 5.16 12.55
C ARG A 579 6.26 4.79 11.68
N ALA A 580 7.12 5.75 11.36
CA ALA A 580 8.36 5.49 10.62
C ALA A 580 9.38 4.76 11.51
N VAL A 581 9.45 5.14 12.79
CA VAL A 581 10.24 4.43 13.81
C VAL A 581 9.78 2.98 13.93
N LEU A 582 8.47 2.73 13.99
CA LEU A 582 7.90 1.37 13.96
C LEU A 582 8.34 0.55 12.74
N ASP A 583 8.29 1.13 11.54
CA ASP A 583 8.76 0.49 10.31
C ASP A 583 10.27 0.18 10.36
N ALA A 584 11.08 1.12 10.84
CA ALA A 584 12.52 0.92 11.01
C ALA A 584 12.84 -0.19 12.03
N ILE A 585 12.16 -0.22 13.17
CA ILE A 585 12.30 -1.28 14.19
C ILE A 585 12.00 -2.66 13.58
N SER A 586 10.95 -2.77 12.75
CA SER A 586 10.57 -4.03 12.11
C SER A 586 11.58 -4.57 11.09
N LYS A 587 12.50 -3.70 10.64
CA LYS A 587 13.55 -4.00 9.65
C LYS A 587 14.93 -4.18 10.27
N ASN A 588 15.02 -4.24 11.60
CA ASN A 588 16.28 -4.45 12.31
C ASN A 588 16.98 -5.73 11.82
N PRO A 589 18.19 -5.65 11.23
CA PRO A 589 18.87 -6.82 10.68
C PRO A 589 19.55 -7.68 11.75
N ILE A 590 19.79 -7.16 12.96
CA ILE A 590 20.52 -7.87 14.02
C ILE A 590 19.66 -7.91 15.31
N PRO A 591 18.47 -8.56 15.27
CA PRO A 591 17.61 -8.70 16.44
C PRO A 591 18.33 -9.38 17.62
N ILE A 592 17.82 -9.22 18.85
CA ILE A 592 18.43 -9.64 20.13
C ILE A 592 19.62 -8.76 20.53
N ILE A 593 20.59 -8.57 19.64
CA ILE A 593 21.79 -7.76 19.90
C ILE A 593 21.48 -6.27 19.77
N ILE A 594 20.79 -5.89 18.69
CA ILE A 594 20.04 -4.63 18.62
C ILE A 594 18.65 -4.95 19.18
N PRO A 595 18.32 -4.56 20.42
CA PRO A 595 17.28 -5.20 21.21
C PRO A 595 15.88 -4.66 20.90
N CYS A 596 15.39 -4.86 19.67
CA CYS A 596 14.06 -4.43 19.26
C CYS A 596 12.91 -5.14 20.01
N HIS A 597 13.17 -6.27 20.67
CA HIS A 597 12.21 -6.94 21.55
C HIS A 597 11.87 -6.13 22.80
N ARG A 598 12.76 -5.22 23.25
CA ARG A 598 12.54 -4.31 24.39
C ARG A 598 11.58 -3.16 24.10
N ILE A 599 11.06 -3.07 22.87
CA ILE A 599 10.10 -2.03 22.48
C ILE A 599 8.66 -2.50 22.65
N SER A 600 7.85 -1.72 23.36
CA SER A 600 6.43 -2.00 23.62
C SER A 600 5.47 -0.91 23.10
N GLY A 601 4.20 -1.28 22.97
CA GLY A 601 3.06 -0.38 22.70
C GLY A 601 2.95 0.75 23.72
N LYS A 602 2.19 1.80 23.37
CA LYS A 602 1.93 2.94 24.28
C LYS A 602 1.36 2.52 25.64
N ASP A 603 0.66 1.37 25.68
CA ASP A 603 0.02 0.83 26.88
C ASP A 603 0.75 -0.40 27.44
N GLY A 604 2.03 -0.60 27.06
CA GLY A 604 2.81 -1.78 27.43
C GLY A 604 2.45 -3.05 26.64
N THR A 605 1.52 -2.96 25.69
CA THR A 605 1.12 -4.10 24.86
C THR A 605 2.26 -4.62 23.98
N LEU A 606 2.41 -5.95 23.93
CA LEU A 606 3.36 -6.60 23.03
C LEU A 606 2.92 -6.38 21.58
N VAL A 607 3.74 -5.65 20.84
CA VAL A 607 3.57 -5.43 19.40
C VAL A 607 4.62 -6.22 18.61
N GLY A 608 4.30 -6.54 17.36
CA GLY A 608 4.99 -7.50 16.49
C GLY A 608 6.52 -7.50 16.58
N TYR A 609 7.09 -8.69 16.42
CA TYR A 609 8.52 -8.97 16.49
C TYR A 609 8.93 -9.86 15.31
N VAL A 610 10.13 -9.63 14.76
CA VAL A 610 10.61 -10.37 13.58
C VAL A 610 10.72 -11.89 13.85
N GLY A 611 11.05 -12.29 15.08
CA GLY A 611 11.03 -13.70 15.51
C GLY A 611 9.67 -14.22 15.96
N GLY A 612 8.60 -13.42 15.85
CA GLY A 612 7.27 -13.77 16.37
C GLY A 612 7.05 -13.38 17.83
N LEU A 613 5.79 -13.28 18.25
CA LEU A 613 5.43 -12.81 19.60
C LEU A 613 5.87 -13.78 20.70
N GLN A 614 5.79 -15.09 20.47
CA GLN A 614 6.25 -16.09 21.43
C GLN A 614 7.74 -15.95 21.75
N THR A 615 8.58 -15.73 20.73
CA THR A 615 10.01 -15.50 20.93
C THR A 615 10.27 -14.19 21.68
N LYS A 616 9.50 -13.14 21.39
CA LYS A 616 9.59 -11.87 22.12
C LYS A 616 9.27 -12.05 23.62
N GLU A 617 8.22 -12.80 23.94
CA GLU A 617 7.86 -13.13 25.33
C GLU A 617 8.99 -13.89 26.04
N GLN A 618 9.58 -14.88 25.37
CA GLN A 618 10.71 -15.64 25.94
C GLN A 618 11.95 -14.76 26.19
N LEU A 619 12.26 -13.84 25.28
CA LEU A 619 13.37 -12.91 25.43
C LEU A 619 13.12 -11.92 26.58
N LEU A 620 11.91 -11.38 26.69
CA LEU A 620 11.55 -10.47 27.79
C LEU A 620 11.56 -11.19 29.15
N ALA A 621 11.03 -12.43 29.20
CA ALA A 621 11.07 -13.24 30.42
C ALA A 621 12.51 -13.56 30.86
N LEU A 622 13.40 -13.86 29.91
CA LEU A 622 14.83 -14.03 30.20
C LEU A 622 15.44 -12.77 30.83
N GLU A 623 15.04 -11.59 30.35
CA GLU A 623 15.49 -10.30 30.85
C GLU A 623 14.75 -9.80 32.10
N GLN A 624 13.82 -10.59 32.65
CA GLN A 624 12.97 -10.23 33.80
C GLN A 624 12.08 -9.01 33.54
N LEU A 625 11.69 -8.80 32.27
CA LEU A 625 10.69 -7.84 31.84
C LEU A 625 9.37 -8.58 31.62
N SER A 626 8.32 -8.13 32.33
CA SER A 626 6.98 -8.71 32.24
C SER A 626 6.08 -7.98 31.25
#